data_AF-B8CQD1-F1
#
_entry.id   AF-B8CQD1-F1
#
_cell.length_a   1.000
_cell.length_b   1.000
_cell.length_c   1.000
_cell.angle_alpha   90.00
_cell.angle_beta   90.00
_cell.angle_gamma   90.00
#
_symmetry.space_group_name_H-M   'P 1'
#
loop_
_entity.id
_entity.type
_entity.pdbx_description
1 polymer ?
#
loop_
_entity_poly.entity_id
_entity_poly.type
_entity_poly.pdbx_seq_one_letter_code
_entity_poly.pdbx_strand_id
1 'polypeptide(L)'
;MIYLPPHWKIRHLNSQLIVYSMSYQSVSTAVVNSIPLSGSVPVEVNLAGDSHDVALWIWEQLVPQVGSATTLQGEIIRAIELLSWEAQNNSNLNWDNSFDALIAFLKEAFLGQSMLARWLSDTDKKQIAADLARLSCFILPTELDSRVYVEELPYINDDLYDRLTDYLVQFCRQHPAVIFF
;
A
#
# COMPACT_ATOMS: atom_id res chain seq x y z
N MET A 1 -6.70 -18.03 1.60
CA MET A 1 -6.12 -16.74 1.17
C MET A 1 -7.29 -15.81 0.93
N ILE A 2 -7.49 -14.83 1.82
CA ILE A 2 -8.68 -13.97 1.83
C ILE A 2 -8.44 -12.85 0.83
N TYR A 3 -9.40 -12.63 -0.07
CA TYR A 3 -9.45 -11.42 -0.89
C TYR A 3 -9.67 -10.23 0.04
N LEU A 4 -8.61 -9.46 0.31
CA LEU A 4 -8.69 -8.23 1.07
C LEU A 4 -8.96 -7.10 0.08
N PRO A 5 -10.14 -6.47 0.09
CA PRO A 5 -10.31 -5.22 -0.63
C PRO A 5 -9.34 -4.20 -0.02
N PRO A 6 -8.68 -3.38 -0.84
CA PRO A 6 -7.74 -2.40 -0.35
C PRO A 6 -8.45 -1.47 0.63
N HIS A 7 -7.80 -1.17 1.75
CA HIS A 7 -8.43 -0.48 2.87
C HIS A 7 -8.91 0.93 2.50
N TRP A 8 -8.25 1.52 1.50
CA TRP A 8 -8.60 2.79 0.90
C TRP A 8 -10.03 2.78 0.29
N LYS A 9 -10.52 1.63 -0.20
CA LYS A 9 -11.90 1.47 -0.73
C LYS A 9 -12.94 1.57 0.38
N ILE A 10 -12.60 1.11 1.58
CA ILE A 10 -13.48 1.15 2.77
C ILE A 10 -13.50 2.56 3.37
N ARG A 11 -12.35 3.24 3.42
CA ARG A 11 -12.25 4.62 3.92
C ARG A 11 -12.96 5.64 3.02
N HIS A 12 -12.89 5.47 1.69
CA HIS A 12 -13.57 6.41 0.77
C HIS A 12 -15.10 6.26 0.80
N LEU A 13 -15.61 5.07 1.09
CA LEU A 13 -17.04 4.87 1.37
C LEU A 13 -17.45 5.54 2.69
N ASN A 14 -16.61 5.50 3.73
CA ASN A 14 -16.92 6.12 5.02
C ASN A 14 -16.79 7.66 5.02
N SER A 15 -15.89 8.25 4.23
CA SER A 15 -15.81 9.72 4.10
C SER A 15 -16.95 10.33 3.28
N GLN A 16 -17.55 9.57 2.37
CA GLN A 16 -18.76 9.95 1.64
C GLN A 16 -20.04 9.70 2.46
N LEU A 17 -20.03 8.76 3.40
CA LEU A 17 -21.20 8.42 4.23
C LEU A 17 -21.44 9.38 5.41
N ILE A 18 -20.47 10.21 5.80
CA ILE A 18 -20.68 11.23 6.87
C ILE A 18 -21.38 12.50 6.35
N VAL A 19 -21.43 12.73 5.03
CA VAL A 19 -22.11 13.90 4.44
C VAL A 19 -23.46 13.53 3.79
N TYR A 20 -23.73 12.25 3.55
CA TYR A 20 -24.92 11.80 2.78
C TYR A 20 -26.14 11.36 3.61
N SER A 21 -26.18 11.58 4.93
CA SER A 21 -27.38 11.26 5.73
C SER A 21 -28.48 12.35 5.69
N MET A 22 -28.32 13.42 4.92
CA MET A 22 -29.38 14.42 4.70
C MET A 22 -29.43 14.91 3.25
N SER A 23 -29.98 14.10 2.36
CA SER A 23 -30.95 14.50 1.31
C SER A 23 -30.99 13.45 0.19
N TYR A 24 -32.06 12.67 0.19
CA TYR A 24 -32.45 11.90 -1.00
C TYR A 24 -33.05 12.87 -2.02
N GLN A 25 -32.38 13.06 -3.17
CA GLN A 25 -33.03 13.29 -4.48
C GLN A 25 -32.03 13.22 -5.65
N SER A 26 -32.24 12.21 -6.49
CA SER A 26 -32.02 12.08 -7.94
C SER A 26 -31.02 12.99 -8.69
N VAL A 27 -29.86 12.46 -9.14
CA VAL A 27 -29.12 12.87 -10.37
C VAL A 27 -28.24 11.67 -10.83
N SER A 28 -28.59 10.97 -11.92
CA SER A 28 -28.07 11.06 -13.31
C SER A 28 -26.66 10.48 -13.57
N THR A 29 -26.63 9.67 -14.63
CA THR A 29 -25.58 8.90 -15.31
C THR A 29 -24.27 9.63 -15.69
N ALA A 30 -23.18 8.86 -15.67
CA ALA A 30 -21.85 8.99 -16.33
C ALA A 30 -20.72 8.92 -15.27
N VAL A 31 -19.69 8.07 -15.30
CA VAL A 31 -18.97 7.39 -16.38
C VAL A 31 -18.53 6.01 -15.85
N VAL A 32 -19.09 4.93 -16.38
CA VAL A 32 -18.50 3.59 -16.24
C VAL A 32 -17.50 3.46 -17.38
N ASN A 33 -16.26 3.87 -17.15
CA ASN A 33 -15.20 3.55 -18.10
C ASN A 33 -14.94 2.05 -18.03
N SER A 34 -15.35 1.39 -19.11
CA SER A 34 -15.13 0.01 -19.50
C SER A 34 -13.84 -0.60 -18.93
N ILE A 35 -14.00 -1.63 -18.10
CA ILE A 35 -12.99 -2.64 -17.81
C ILE A 35 -12.56 -3.24 -19.17
N PRO A 36 -11.27 -3.17 -19.57
CA PRO A 36 -10.83 -3.89 -20.75
C PRO A 36 -10.86 -5.39 -20.44
N LEU A 37 -11.79 -6.10 -21.07
CA LEU A 37 -11.75 -7.55 -21.21
C LEU A 37 -10.67 -7.90 -22.26
N SER A 38 -9.40 -7.87 -21.87
CA SER A 38 -8.26 -8.39 -22.64
C SER A 38 -7.13 -8.71 -21.67
N GLY A 39 -6.65 -9.96 -21.67
CA GLY A 39 -5.63 -10.48 -20.74
C GLY A 39 -4.21 -9.95 -20.95
N SER A 40 -4.06 -8.66 -21.28
CA SER A 40 -2.78 -7.97 -21.43
C SER A 40 -2.59 -6.97 -20.28
N VAL A 41 -1.53 -7.15 -19.49
CA VAL A 41 -1.14 -6.19 -18.45
C VAL A 41 -0.90 -4.82 -19.10
N PRO A 42 -1.39 -3.70 -18.52
CA PRO A 42 -1.12 -2.36 -19.03
C PRO A 42 0.39 -2.10 -19.18
N VAL A 43 0.76 -1.27 -20.16
CA VAL A 43 2.16 -0.90 -20.41
C VAL A 43 2.59 0.28 -19.55
N GLU A 44 1.64 1.14 -19.14
CA GLU A 44 1.88 2.33 -18.32
C GLU A 44 0.82 2.46 -17.22
N VAL A 45 1.22 3.10 -16.11
CA VAL A 45 0.36 3.45 -14.98
C VAL A 45 -0.52 4.63 -15.36
N ASN A 46 -1.82 4.55 -15.07
CA ASN A 46 -2.70 5.71 -15.19
C ASN A 46 -2.43 6.69 -14.04
N LEU A 47 -1.98 7.89 -14.39
CA LEU A 47 -1.58 8.94 -13.44
C LEU A 47 -2.67 9.99 -13.18
N ALA A 48 -3.89 9.76 -13.66
CA ALA A 48 -5.00 10.68 -13.45
C ALA A 48 -5.44 10.70 -11.98
N GLY A 49 -5.73 11.91 -11.47
CA GLY A 49 -6.23 12.10 -10.11
C GLY A 49 -5.14 12.37 -9.07
N ASP A 50 -5.51 12.25 -7.80
CA ASP A 50 -4.59 12.43 -6.68
C ASP A 50 -3.72 11.17 -6.44
N SER A 51 -2.92 11.16 -5.36
CA SER A 51 -2.08 9.98 -5.08
C SER A 51 -2.90 8.73 -4.80
N HIS A 52 -4.08 8.88 -4.20
CA HIS A 52 -4.96 7.77 -3.88
C HIS A 52 -5.54 7.16 -5.15
N ASP A 53 -6.02 7.97 -6.10
CA ASP A 53 -6.55 7.50 -7.38
C ASP A 53 -5.52 6.65 -8.14
N VAL A 54 -4.26 7.08 -8.15
CA VAL A 54 -3.16 6.34 -8.82
C VAL A 54 -2.86 5.03 -8.10
N ALA A 55 -2.77 5.03 -6.76
CA ALA A 55 -2.53 3.83 -5.98
C ALA A 55 -3.67 2.80 -6.14
N LEU A 56 -4.91 3.27 -6.17
CA LEU A 56 -6.10 2.47 -6.47
C LEU A 56 -6.01 1.85 -7.87
N TRP A 57 -5.64 2.63 -8.88
CA TRP A 57 -5.46 2.09 -10.23
C TRP A 57 -4.38 1.01 -10.26
N ILE A 58 -3.23 1.21 -9.59
CA ILE A 58 -2.17 0.20 -9.49
C ILE A 58 -2.72 -1.08 -8.86
N TRP A 59 -3.48 -0.97 -7.78
CA TRP A 59 -4.12 -2.12 -7.14
C TRP A 59 -5.01 -2.87 -8.12
N GLU A 60 -5.99 -2.19 -8.72
CA GLU A 60 -7.02 -2.85 -9.53
C GLU A 60 -6.46 -3.46 -10.82
N GLN A 61 -5.37 -2.92 -11.36
CA GLN A 61 -4.84 -3.34 -12.65
C GLN A 61 -3.58 -4.21 -12.55
N LEU A 62 -2.77 -4.05 -11.50
CA LEU A 62 -1.44 -4.67 -11.41
C LEU A 62 -1.32 -5.68 -10.26
N VAL A 63 -2.28 -5.72 -9.32
CA VAL A 63 -2.28 -6.70 -8.23
C VAL A 63 -3.23 -7.86 -8.59
N PRO A 64 -2.75 -9.10 -8.64
CA PRO A 64 -3.61 -10.25 -8.90
C PRO A 64 -4.51 -10.52 -7.69
N GLN A 65 -5.66 -11.14 -7.95
CA GLN A 65 -6.58 -11.52 -6.88
C GLN A 65 -5.94 -12.48 -5.84
N VAL A 66 -4.99 -13.30 -6.29
CA VAL A 66 -4.30 -14.31 -5.49
C VAL A 66 -2.82 -14.34 -5.88
N GLY A 67 -1.94 -14.42 -4.89
CA GLY A 67 -0.50 -14.53 -5.08
C GLY A 67 0.22 -13.18 -5.20
N SER A 68 1.47 -13.23 -5.62
CA SER A 68 2.30 -12.04 -5.87
C SER A 68 2.02 -11.42 -7.22
N ALA A 69 2.10 -10.09 -7.29
CA ALA A 69 2.08 -9.39 -8.55
C ALA A 69 3.34 -9.69 -9.38
N THR A 70 3.21 -9.62 -10.71
CA THR A 70 4.33 -9.79 -11.64
C THR A 70 5.06 -8.48 -11.92
N THR A 71 4.55 -7.36 -11.40
CA THR A 71 5.08 -6.02 -11.60
C THR A 71 5.60 -5.47 -10.28
N LEU A 72 6.66 -4.66 -10.35
CA LEU A 72 7.25 -4.00 -9.20
C LEU A 72 6.23 -3.09 -8.51
N GLN A 73 5.51 -2.27 -9.28
CA GLN A 73 4.50 -1.36 -8.75
C GLN A 73 3.37 -2.10 -8.04
N GLY A 74 2.84 -3.15 -8.67
CA GLY A 74 1.79 -3.98 -8.09
C GLY A 74 2.24 -4.66 -6.79
N GLU A 75 3.45 -5.25 -6.77
CA GLU A 75 3.91 -5.98 -5.59
C GLU A 75 4.22 -5.05 -4.41
N ILE A 76 4.70 -3.82 -4.67
CA ILE A 76 4.87 -2.80 -3.63
C ILE A 76 3.52 -2.43 -3.01
N ILE A 77 2.52 -2.08 -3.81
CA ILE A 77 1.18 -1.76 -3.30
C ILE A 77 0.58 -2.94 -2.54
N ARG A 78 0.71 -4.17 -3.07
CA ARG A 78 0.22 -5.38 -2.40
C ARG A 78 0.88 -5.57 -1.04
N ALA A 79 2.20 -5.42 -0.94
CA ALA A 79 2.94 -5.58 0.30
C ALA A 79 2.55 -4.51 1.34
N ILE A 80 2.45 -3.24 0.93
CA ILE A 80 2.05 -2.13 1.80
C ILE A 80 0.63 -2.38 2.36
N GLU A 81 -0.33 -2.75 1.51
CA GLU A 81 -1.72 -2.97 1.94
C GLU A 81 -1.87 -4.18 2.87
N LEU A 82 -1.13 -5.27 2.63
CA LEU A 82 -1.19 -6.43 3.53
C LEU A 82 -0.64 -6.11 4.92
N LEU A 83 0.47 -5.36 5.00
CA LEU A 83 1.05 -4.92 6.26
C LEU A 83 0.12 -3.93 6.97
N SER A 84 -0.43 -2.96 6.24
CA SER A 84 -1.41 -2.00 6.75
C SER A 84 -2.64 -2.70 7.33
N TRP A 85 -3.21 -3.67 6.60
CA TRP A 85 -4.37 -4.42 7.06
C TRP A 85 -4.09 -5.21 8.34
N GLU A 86 -2.95 -5.88 8.41
CA GLU A 86 -2.55 -6.63 9.60
C GLU A 86 -2.40 -5.71 10.82
N ALA A 87 -1.74 -4.56 10.63
CA ALA A 87 -1.54 -3.59 11.69
C ALA A 87 -2.86 -2.96 12.18
N GLN A 88 -3.76 -2.61 11.26
CA GLN A 88 -4.95 -1.82 11.59
C GLN A 88 -6.12 -2.68 12.03
N ASN A 89 -6.26 -3.87 11.44
CA ASN A 89 -7.41 -4.73 11.68
C ASN A 89 -7.10 -5.83 12.69
N ASN A 90 -5.84 -6.27 12.80
CA ASN A 90 -5.43 -7.32 13.73
C ASN A 90 -4.42 -6.84 14.77
N SER A 91 -4.05 -5.55 14.77
CA SER A 91 -3.04 -5.00 15.70
C SER A 91 -1.70 -5.76 15.62
N ASN A 92 -1.37 -6.28 14.44
CA ASN A 92 -0.23 -7.16 14.18
C ASN A 92 -0.24 -8.50 14.96
N LEU A 93 -1.36 -8.92 15.53
CA LEU A 93 -1.42 -10.17 16.32
C LEU A 93 -1.19 -11.45 15.50
N ASN A 94 -1.39 -11.41 14.18
CA ASN A 94 -1.14 -12.53 13.28
C ASN A 94 0.22 -12.43 12.56
N TRP A 95 1.11 -11.54 13.01
CA TRP A 95 2.43 -11.39 12.40
C TRP A 95 3.22 -12.69 12.42
N ASP A 96 3.78 -13.05 11.27
CA ASP A 96 4.57 -14.24 11.04
C ASP A 96 5.67 -13.97 9.99
N ASN A 97 6.45 -15.01 9.66
CA ASN A 97 7.56 -14.91 8.71
C ASN A 97 7.13 -14.42 7.31
N SER A 98 5.84 -14.53 6.95
CA SER A 98 5.36 -14.02 5.66
C SER A 98 5.32 -12.49 5.63
N PHE A 99 5.02 -11.84 6.77
CA PHE A 99 5.09 -10.38 6.90
C PHE A 99 6.53 -9.87 6.95
N ASP A 100 7.44 -10.64 7.58
CA ASP A 100 8.88 -10.35 7.51
C ASP A 100 9.38 -10.39 6.06
N ALA A 101 8.89 -11.33 5.26
CA ALA A 101 9.21 -11.40 3.83
C ALA A 101 8.65 -10.18 3.05
N LEU A 102 7.47 -9.66 3.40
CA LEU A 102 6.95 -8.42 2.82
C LEU A 102 7.84 -7.22 3.17
N ILE A 103 8.27 -7.10 4.43
CA ILE A 103 9.22 -6.04 4.86
C ILE A 103 10.55 -6.17 4.12
N ALA A 104 11.09 -7.38 3.98
CA ALA A 104 12.33 -7.61 3.24
C ALA A 104 12.20 -7.23 1.76
N PHE A 105 11.06 -7.58 1.14
CA PHE A 105 10.74 -7.16 -0.22
C PHE A 105 10.69 -5.64 -0.35
N LEU A 106 10.00 -4.93 0.56
CA LEU A 106 9.94 -3.47 0.54
C LEU A 106 11.32 -2.83 0.73
N LYS A 107 12.18 -3.40 1.59
CA LYS A 107 13.57 -2.95 1.73
C LYS A 107 14.34 -3.09 0.42
N GLU A 108 14.22 -4.21 -0.29
CA GLU A 108 14.86 -4.37 -1.60
C GLU A 108 14.28 -3.39 -2.64
N ALA A 109 12.95 -3.25 -2.67
CA ALA A 109 12.25 -2.38 -3.59
C ALA A 109 12.60 -0.89 -3.41
N PHE A 110 12.75 -0.40 -2.18
CA PHE A 110 13.02 1.02 -1.91
C PHE A 110 14.49 1.35 -1.68
N LEU A 111 15.28 0.42 -1.14
CA LEU A 111 16.66 0.68 -0.67
C LEU A 111 17.72 -0.16 -1.39
N GLY A 112 17.30 -1.20 -2.11
CA GLY A 112 18.17 -2.10 -2.84
C GLY A 112 18.54 -1.60 -4.23
N GLN A 113 18.46 -2.51 -5.21
CA GLN A 113 18.87 -2.25 -6.60
C GLN A 113 17.71 -2.12 -7.58
N SER A 114 16.50 -1.83 -7.12
CA SER A 114 15.36 -1.59 -8.01
C SER A 114 15.50 -0.25 -8.78
N MET A 115 14.66 -0.02 -9.79
CA MET A 115 14.60 1.30 -10.45
C MET A 115 14.10 2.39 -9.49
N LEU A 116 13.12 2.08 -8.65
CA LEU A 116 12.60 2.97 -7.61
C LEU A 116 13.73 3.37 -6.64
N ALA A 117 14.51 2.41 -6.16
CA ALA A 117 15.62 2.65 -5.26
C ALA A 117 16.71 3.53 -5.90
N ARG A 118 16.96 3.42 -7.20
CA ARG A 118 17.92 4.29 -7.89
C ARG A 118 17.42 5.73 -8.08
N TRP A 119 16.11 5.92 -8.16
CA TRP A 119 15.49 7.23 -8.33
C TRP A 119 15.43 8.05 -7.01
N LEU A 120 15.28 7.37 -5.87
CA LEU A 120 15.17 8.01 -4.56
C LEU A 120 16.46 8.72 -4.13
N SER A 121 16.29 9.87 -3.48
CA SER A 121 17.41 10.60 -2.85
C SER A 121 17.92 9.88 -1.60
N ASP A 122 19.14 10.19 -1.16
CA ASP A 122 19.68 9.63 0.08
C ASP A 122 18.87 10.03 1.33
N THR A 123 18.25 11.22 1.30
CA THR A 123 17.35 11.67 2.38
C THR A 123 16.09 10.82 2.43
N ASP A 124 15.46 10.58 1.27
CA ASP A 124 14.27 9.74 1.18
C ASP A 124 14.57 8.30 1.61
N LYS A 125 15.70 7.74 1.16
CA LYS A 125 16.14 6.41 1.58
C LYS A 125 16.33 6.30 3.08
N LYS A 126 16.88 7.32 3.73
CA LYS A 126 17.01 7.33 5.20
C LYS A 126 15.65 7.35 5.89
N GLN A 127 14.70 8.15 5.40
CA GLN A 127 13.35 8.20 5.94
C GLN A 127 12.64 6.84 5.76
N ILE A 128 12.67 6.29 4.54
CA ILE A 128 12.07 4.99 4.23
C ILE A 128 12.71 3.88 5.05
N ALA A 129 14.04 3.89 5.25
CA ALA A 129 14.71 2.92 6.11
C ALA A 129 14.24 3.00 7.57
N ALA A 130 14.05 4.21 8.10
CA ALA A 130 13.51 4.40 9.44
C ALA A 130 12.05 3.93 9.54
N ASP A 131 11.23 4.20 8.52
CA ASP A 131 9.83 3.79 8.46
C ASP A 131 9.72 2.27 8.42
N LEU A 132 10.45 1.60 7.50
CA LEU A 132 10.47 0.14 7.40
C LEU A 132 11.07 -0.52 8.64
N ALA A 133 12.02 0.13 9.32
CA ALA A 133 12.51 -0.35 10.61
C ALA A 133 11.41 -0.27 11.67
N ARG A 134 10.67 0.84 11.75
CA ARG A 134 9.57 1.00 12.71
C ARG A 134 8.42 0.01 12.47
N LEU A 135 8.11 -0.25 11.20
CA LEU A 135 7.11 -1.24 10.79
C LEU A 135 7.56 -2.68 11.08
N SER A 136 8.87 -2.94 11.13
CA SER A 136 9.43 -4.25 11.47
C SER A 136 9.56 -4.51 12.98
N CYS A 137 9.32 -3.50 13.83
CA CYS A 137 9.38 -3.66 15.27
C CYS A 137 8.08 -4.29 15.80
N PHE A 138 8.16 -5.58 16.10
CA PHE A 138 7.08 -6.34 16.73
C PHE A 138 7.59 -7.01 18.00
N ILE A 139 7.01 -6.64 19.13
CA ILE A 139 7.15 -7.37 20.39
C ILE A 139 5.77 -7.89 20.74
N LEU A 140 5.63 -9.21 20.87
CA LEU A 140 4.36 -9.81 21.29
C LEU A 140 4.03 -9.37 22.73
N PRO A 141 2.74 -9.14 23.06
CA PRO A 141 2.30 -8.92 24.45
C PRO A 141 2.82 -9.94 25.47
N THR A 142 3.09 -11.17 25.04
CA THR A 142 3.65 -12.24 25.86
C THR A 142 5.16 -12.12 26.10
N GLU A 143 5.84 -11.31 25.31
CA GLU A 143 7.27 -11.02 25.37
C GLU A 143 7.56 -9.65 26.02
N LEU A 144 6.51 -8.91 26.39
CA LEU A 144 6.62 -7.67 27.15
C LEU A 144 7.10 -7.94 28.59
N ASP A 145 8.30 -7.50 28.95
CA ASP A 145 8.67 -7.21 30.34
C ASP A 145 8.04 -5.85 30.73
N SER A 146 7.81 -5.63 32.02
CA SER A 146 7.34 -4.42 32.70
C SER A 146 8.02 -3.07 32.32
N ARG A 147 9.00 -3.07 31.41
CA ARG A 147 9.83 -1.91 31.03
C ARG A 147 9.66 -1.47 29.57
N VAL A 148 8.72 -2.04 28.84
CA VAL A 148 8.53 -1.76 27.41
C VAL A 148 8.15 -0.30 27.19
N TYR A 149 8.93 0.38 26.36
CA TYR A 149 8.67 1.76 25.97
C TYR A 149 7.62 1.79 24.84
N VAL A 150 6.84 2.87 24.73
CA VAL A 150 5.75 2.98 23.74
C VAL A 150 6.26 2.81 22.30
N GLU A 151 7.52 3.16 22.06
CA GLU A 151 8.22 3.06 20.79
C GLU A 151 8.49 1.60 20.37
N GLU A 152 8.45 0.66 21.32
CA GLU A 152 8.68 -0.76 21.12
C GLU A 152 7.37 -1.54 20.87
N LEU A 153 6.22 -0.89 21.03
CA LEU A 153 4.92 -1.48 20.70
C LEU A 153 4.72 -1.61 19.18
N PRO A 154 3.94 -2.61 18.71
CA PRO A 154 3.59 -2.73 17.30
C PRO A 154 3.02 -1.42 16.74
N TYR A 155 3.49 -1.03 15.55
CA TYR A 155 3.00 0.19 14.91
C TYR A 155 1.68 -0.06 14.17
N ILE A 156 0.65 0.75 14.44
CA ILE A 156 -0.71 0.52 13.92
C ILE A 156 -1.31 1.71 13.14
N ASN A 157 -0.62 2.85 13.09
CA ASN A 157 -1.13 4.04 12.38
C ASN A 157 -0.85 3.95 10.88
N ASP A 158 -1.52 4.80 10.10
CA ASP A 158 -1.46 4.79 8.63
C ASP A 158 -0.26 5.52 8.04
N ASP A 159 0.28 6.53 8.74
CA ASP A 159 1.11 7.56 8.13
C ASP A 159 2.42 7.06 7.53
N LEU A 160 2.96 5.94 8.03
CA LEU A 160 4.12 5.28 7.40
C LEU A 160 3.72 4.57 6.09
N TYR A 161 2.58 3.89 6.07
CA TYR A 161 2.06 3.19 4.89
C TYR A 161 1.67 4.18 3.78
N ASP A 162 1.00 5.27 4.15
CA ASP A 162 0.63 6.34 3.24
C ASP A 162 1.88 6.98 2.62
N ARG A 163 2.90 7.26 3.43
CA ARG A 163 4.16 7.83 2.96
C ARG A 163 4.92 6.90 2.00
N LEU A 164 4.96 5.59 2.28
CA LEU A 164 5.56 4.62 1.35
C LEU A 164 4.79 4.57 0.02
N THR A 165 3.46 4.62 0.08
CA THR A 165 2.59 4.70 -1.10
C THR A 165 2.86 5.96 -1.91
N ASP A 166 2.99 7.11 -1.25
CA ASP A 166 3.29 8.39 -1.89
C ASP A 166 4.65 8.37 -2.61
N TYR A 167 5.68 7.74 -2.04
CA TYR A 167 6.96 7.57 -2.74
C TYR A 167 6.81 6.75 -4.03
N LEU A 168 6.03 5.66 -3.99
CA LEU A 168 5.74 4.88 -5.19
C LEU A 168 4.98 5.69 -6.24
N VAL A 169 3.95 6.43 -5.83
CA VAL A 169 3.14 7.25 -6.75
C VAL A 169 4.00 8.35 -7.39
N GLN A 170 4.83 9.03 -6.60
CA GLN A 170 5.76 10.04 -7.11
C GLN A 170 6.74 9.46 -8.13
N PHE A 171 7.27 8.26 -7.85
CA PHE A 171 8.07 7.52 -8.81
C PHE A 171 7.31 7.23 -10.11
N CYS A 172 6.08 6.69 -10.02
CA CYS A 172 5.25 6.38 -11.19
C CYS A 172 4.93 7.64 -12.01
N ARG A 173 4.76 8.80 -11.36
CA ARG A 173 4.55 10.08 -12.06
C ARG A 173 5.75 10.51 -12.91
N GLN A 174 6.96 10.13 -12.52
CA GLN A 174 8.18 10.39 -13.30
C GLN A 174 8.53 9.25 -14.26
N HIS A 175 8.08 8.03 -13.93
CA HIS A 175 8.38 6.80 -14.64
C HIS A 175 7.09 5.97 -14.82
N PRO A 176 6.20 6.37 -15.74
CA PRO A 176 4.87 5.76 -15.86
C PRO A 176 4.91 4.32 -16.37
N ALA A 177 6.00 3.88 -17.01
CA ALA A 177 6.12 2.52 -17.53
C ALA A 177 5.96 1.46 -16.43
N VAL A 178 5.15 0.44 -16.68
CA VAL A 178 5.02 -0.73 -15.82
C VAL A 178 6.31 -1.54 -15.86
N ILE A 179 6.83 -1.88 -14.67
CA ILE A 179 8.11 -2.57 -14.51
C ILE A 179 7.82 -4.00 -14.07
N PHE A 180 8.32 -4.98 -14.81
CA PHE A 180 8.23 -6.40 -14.47
C PHE A 180 9.50 -6.86 -13.73
N PHE A 181 9.37 -7.94 -12.94
CA PHE A 181 10.50 -8.61 -12.28
C PHE A 181 11.45 -9.32 -13.25
#